data_AF-A0A963QVD6-F1
#
_entry.id   AF-A0A963QVD6-F1
#
_cell.length_a   1.000
_cell.length_b   1.000
_cell.length_c   1.000
_cell.angle_alpha   90.00
_cell.angle_beta   90.00
_cell.angle_gamma   90.00
#
_symmetry.space_group_name_H-M   'P 1'
#
loop_
_entity.id
_entity.type
_entity.pdbx_description
1 polymer ?
#
loop_
_entity_poly.entity_id
_entity_poly.type
_entity_poly.pdbx_seq_one_letter_code
_entity_poly.pdbx_strand_id
1 'polypeptide(L)'
;MIDLPHKHEAFLQDQLPHGWRLALDLSRDLVRRSEFLPWSDRARLLDDFVWQQARKMLSNEEITAVVNRLNHSHGGSYAVLEYATTCGAILTSVILQLKEAADLHSPHQAMAYLLSRDVEHQQVGTRWVRAYGVDALQGAMSTLPGFAFLFLTAYANDSAESFMARDAFFAALLGV
;
A
#
# COMPACT_ATOMS: atom_id res chain seq x y z
N MET A 1 -30.06 -0.83 20.68
CA MET A 1 -28.62 -1.01 20.92
C MET A 1 -27.94 -0.51 19.66
N ILE A 2 -27.28 0.65 19.71
CA ILE A 2 -26.60 1.21 18.54
C ILE A 2 -25.31 0.40 18.40
N ASP A 3 -25.23 -0.41 17.34
CA ASP A 3 -24.02 -1.15 17.01
C ASP A 3 -22.98 -0.12 16.56
N LEU A 4 -21.93 0.07 17.35
CA LEU A 4 -20.88 1.02 17.01
C LEU A 4 -20.02 0.41 15.92
N PRO A 5 -19.75 1.11 14.81
CA PRO A 5 -18.95 0.57 13.73
C PRO A 5 -17.56 0.18 14.24
N HIS A 6 -17.08 -0.99 13.83
CA HIS A 6 -15.72 -1.44 14.14
C HIS A 6 -14.69 -0.44 13.60
N LYS A 7 -13.52 -0.31 14.25
CA LYS A 7 -12.46 0.68 13.89
C LYS A 7 -12.15 0.72 12.39
N HIS A 8 -12.07 -0.45 11.74
CA HIS A 8 -11.79 -0.56 10.30
C HIS A 8 -12.91 -0.01 9.41
N GLU A 9 -14.18 -0.20 9.80
CA GLU A 9 -15.33 0.31 9.05
C GLU A 9 -15.45 1.83 9.20
N ALA A 10 -15.33 2.35 10.42
CA ALA A 10 -15.33 3.78 10.68
C ALA A 10 -14.18 4.48 9.91
N PHE A 11 -13.00 3.85 9.87
CA PHE A 11 -11.86 4.33 9.09
C PHE A 11 -12.16 4.41 7.59
N LEU A 12 -12.78 3.37 7.01
CA LEU A 12 -13.14 3.38 5.59
C LEU A 12 -14.23 4.42 5.28
N GLN A 13 -15.20 4.63 6.18
CA GLN A 13 -16.22 5.67 6.02
C GLN A 13 -15.63 7.08 5.97
N ASP A 14 -14.60 7.33 6.79
CA ASP A 14 -13.86 8.60 6.80
C ASP A 14 -13.01 8.78 5.53
N GLN A 15 -12.24 7.76 5.15
CA GLN A 15 -11.29 7.87 4.03
C GLN A 15 -11.94 7.77 2.65
N LEU A 16 -13.06 7.05 2.52
CA LEU A 16 -13.72 6.74 1.24
C LEU A 16 -15.25 6.91 1.36
N PRO A 17 -15.78 8.13 1.62
CA PRO A 17 -17.19 8.33 1.96
C PRO A 17 -18.18 7.81 0.91
N HIS A 18 -17.79 7.81 -0.37
CA HIS A 18 -18.64 7.33 -1.48
C HIS A 18 -18.40 5.86 -1.87
N GLY A 19 -17.30 5.24 -1.40
CA GLY A 19 -16.85 3.91 -1.81
C GLY A 19 -16.64 2.92 -0.65
N TRP A 20 -16.86 3.34 0.60
CA TRP A 20 -16.46 2.57 1.78
C TRP A 20 -17.06 1.17 1.87
N ARG A 21 -18.29 0.95 1.36
CA ARG A 21 -18.91 -0.38 1.36
C ARG A 21 -18.18 -1.36 0.47
N LEU A 22 -17.86 -0.95 -0.76
CA LEU A 22 -17.06 -1.76 -1.68
C LEU A 22 -15.66 -2.00 -1.11
N ALA A 23 -15.03 -0.96 -0.55
CA ALA A 23 -13.73 -1.08 0.10
C ALA A 23 -13.77 -2.05 1.30
N LEU A 24 -14.87 -2.05 2.06
CA LEU A 24 -15.08 -2.95 3.18
C LEU A 24 -15.20 -4.40 2.70
N ASP A 25 -16.02 -4.66 1.68
CA ASP A 25 -16.18 -6.00 1.11
C ASP A 25 -14.86 -6.54 0.54
N LEU A 26 -14.12 -5.71 -0.19
CA LEU A 26 -12.78 -6.06 -0.69
C LEU A 26 -11.81 -6.35 0.46
N SER A 27 -11.79 -5.51 1.51
CA SER A 27 -10.92 -5.71 2.66
C SER A 27 -11.25 -7.01 3.41
N ARG A 28 -12.54 -7.34 3.58
CA ARG A 28 -12.99 -8.59 4.19
C ARG A 28 -12.59 -9.81 3.38
N ASP A 29 -12.67 -9.73 2.05
CA ASP A 29 -12.19 -10.81 1.18
C ASP A 29 -10.69 -11.03 1.33
N LEU A 30 -9.90 -9.95 1.30
CA LEU A 30 -8.45 -10.01 1.50
C LEU A 30 -8.10 -10.59 2.88
N VAL A 31 -8.79 -10.18 3.95
CA VAL A 31 -8.61 -10.73 5.31
C VAL A 31 -8.87 -12.24 5.33
N ARG A 32 -10.01 -12.71 4.82
CA ARG A 32 -10.33 -14.16 4.79
C ARG A 32 -9.27 -14.97 4.06
N ARG A 33 -8.70 -14.42 2.97
CA ARG A 33 -7.68 -15.11 2.18
C ARG A 33 -6.28 -15.04 2.78
N SER A 34 -6.04 -14.16 3.76
CA SER A 34 -4.71 -13.86 4.29
C SER A 34 -4.53 -14.20 5.77
N GLU A 35 -5.62 -14.40 6.53
CA GLU A 35 -5.58 -14.50 8.01
C GLU A 35 -4.64 -15.60 8.55
N PHE A 36 -4.47 -16.71 7.84
CA PHE A 36 -3.58 -17.80 8.26
C PHE A 36 -2.24 -17.87 7.50
N LEU A 37 -1.96 -16.88 6.65
CA LEU A 37 -0.72 -16.82 5.89
C LEU A 37 0.40 -16.13 6.67
N PRO A 38 1.68 -16.51 6.47
CA PRO A 38 2.80 -15.71 6.92
C PRO A 38 2.85 -14.36 6.18
N TRP A 39 3.48 -13.36 6.78
CA TRP A 39 3.51 -11.99 6.24
C TRP A 39 4.07 -11.87 4.83
N SER A 40 5.02 -12.72 4.43
CA SER A 40 5.54 -12.75 3.05
C SER A 40 4.44 -13.09 2.04
N ASP A 41 3.58 -14.07 2.35
CA ASP A 41 2.51 -14.51 1.45
C ASP A 41 1.30 -13.58 1.53
N ARG A 42 1.02 -12.99 2.70
CA ARG A 42 0.06 -11.88 2.81
C ARG A 42 0.47 -10.71 1.93
N ALA A 43 1.74 -10.30 2.00
CA ALA A 43 2.23 -9.19 1.21
C ALA A 43 2.12 -9.45 -0.29
N ARG A 44 2.42 -10.66 -0.78
CA ARG A 44 2.19 -11.04 -2.19
C ARG A 44 0.71 -10.91 -2.59
N LEU A 45 -0.21 -11.39 -1.75
CA LEU A 45 -1.64 -11.30 -2.02
C LEU A 45 -2.11 -9.84 -2.08
N LEU A 46 -1.65 -9.01 -1.15
CA LEU A 46 -1.97 -7.58 -1.10
C LEU A 46 -1.32 -6.83 -2.26
N ASP A 47 -0.10 -7.19 -2.64
CA ASP A 47 0.63 -6.65 -3.79
C ASP A 47 -0.12 -6.90 -5.10
N ASP A 48 -0.52 -8.15 -5.34
CA ASP A 48 -1.33 -8.53 -6.49
C ASP A 48 -2.62 -7.72 -6.56
N PHE A 49 -3.30 -7.54 -5.43
CA PHE A 49 -4.49 -6.70 -5.35
C PHE A 49 -4.19 -5.26 -5.76
N VAL A 50 -3.16 -4.64 -5.17
CA VAL A 50 -2.76 -3.26 -5.43
C VAL A 50 -2.38 -3.06 -6.90
N TRP A 51 -1.66 -4.02 -7.50
CA TRP A 51 -1.30 -3.95 -8.91
C TRP A 51 -2.51 -4.12 -9.84
N GLN A 52 -3.43 -5.04 -9.51
CA GLN A 52 -4.67 -5.19 -10.25
C GLN A 52 -5.54 -3.93 -10.19
N GLN A 53 -5.56 -3.21 -9.07
CA GLN A 53 -6.27 -1.92 -8.99
C GLN A 53 -5.61 -0.86 -9.87
N ALA A 54 -4.27 -0.78 -9.89
CA ALA A 54 -3.57 0.17 -10.76
C ALA A 54 -3.99 -0.03 -12.22
N ARG A 55 -4.00 -1.28 -12.69
CA ARG A 55 -4.40 -1.64 -14.06
C ARG A 55 -5.88 -1.42 -14.37
N LYS A 56 -6.74 -1.30 -13.37
CA LYS A 56 -8.18 -1.03 -13.53
C LYS A 56 -8.50 0.45 -13.49
N MET A 57 -7.78 1.21 -12.65
CA MET A 57 -8.08 2.60 -12.35
C MET A 57 -7.27 3.59 -13.20
N LEU A 58 -6.10 3.18 -13.69
CA LEU A 58 -5.15 4.05 -14.35
C LEU A 58 -4.99 3.69 -15.84
N SER A 59 -4.75 4.70 -16.65
CA SER A 59 -4.31 4.52 -18.04
C SER A 59 -2.85 4.06 -18.10
N ASN A 60 -2.44 3.52 -19.25
CA ASN A 60 -1.04 3.17 -19.49
C ASN A 60 -0.12 4.41 -19.43
N GLU A 61 -0.62 5.58 -19.81
CA GLU A 61 0.12 6.85 -19.77
C GLU A 61 0.36 7.28 -18.33
N GLU A 62 -0.64 7.14 -17.46
CA GLU A 62 -0.53 7.44 -16.03
C GLU A 62 0.43 6.48 -15.32
N ILE A 63 0.33 5.18 -15.58
CA ILE A 63 1.28 4.18 -15.07
C ILE A 63 2.70 4.53 -15.51
N THR A 64 2.88 4.84 -16.81
CA THR A 64 4.19 5.21 -17.36
C THR A 64 4.74 6.49 -16.71
N ALA A 65 3.88 7.48 -16.49
CA ALA A 65 4.28 8.74 -15.87
C ALA A 65 4.70 8.55 -14.39
N VAL A 66 3.97 7.75 -13.62
CA VAL A 66 4.33 7.39 -12.23
C VAL A 66 5.68 6.67 -12.20
N VAL A 67 5.85 5.63 -13.02
CA VAL A 67 7.09 4.82 -13.06
C VAL A 67 8.31 5.63 -13.48
N ASN A 68 8.12 6.53 -14.46
CA ASN A 68 9.19 7.42 -14.91
C ASN A 68 9.34 8.68 -14.03
N ARG A 69 8.53 8.79 -12.96
CA ARG A 69 8.53 9.93 -12.04
C ARG A 69 8.40 11.27 -12.79
N LEU A 70 7.66 11.25 -13.89
CA LEU A 70 7.44 12.43 -14.71
C LEU A 70 6.44 13.31 -13.96
N ASN A 71 6.94 14.42 -13.43
CA ASN A 71 6.18 15.42 -12.71
C ASN A 71 4.82 15.66 -13.36
N HIS A 72 3.75 15.23 -12.70
CA HIS A 72 2.42 15.76 -12.93
C HIS A 72 2.51 17.24 -12.57
N SER A 73 2.75 18.05 -13.60
CA SER A 73 2.90 19.48 -13.48
C SER A 73 1.62 20.02 -12.87
N HIS A 74 1.68 20.43 -11.59
CA HIS A 74 0.63 21.15 -10.88
C HIS A 74 -0.77 20.49 -10.93
N GLY A 75 -0.94 19.47 -10.09
CA GLY A 75 -2.19 18.74 -9.90
C GLY A 75 -2.01 17.30 -10.34
N GLY A 76 -1.62 16.42 -9.42
CA GLY A 76 -1.52 14.99 -9.70
C GLY A 76 -2.80 14.50 -10.36
N SER A 77 -2.70 13.58 -11.34
CA SER A 77 -3.90 13.00 -11.95
C SER A 77 -4.84 12.55 -10.83
N TYR A 78 -6.08 13.03 -10.87
CA TYR A 78 -7.10 12.67 -9.90
C TYR A 78 -7.21 11.15 -9.76
N ALA A 79 -7.06 10.41 -10.87
CA ALA A 79 -7.08 8.95 -10.87
C ALA A 79 -5.91 8.33 -10.08
N VAL A 80 -4.70 8.90 -10.16
CA VAL A 80 -3.54 8.43 -9.38
C VAL A 80 -3.74 8.68 -7.89
N LEU A 81 -4.27 9.84 -7.52
CA LEU A 81 -4.60 10.15 -6.13
C LEU A 81 -5.73 9.25 -5.60
N GLU A 82 -6.77 9.03 -6.40
CA GLU A 82 -7.90 8.15 -6.06
C GLU A 82 -7.42 6.70 -5.90
N TYR A 83 -6.56 6.22 -6.80
CA TYR A 83 -5.90 4.92 -6.72
C TYR A 83 -5.11 4.77 -5.43
N ALA A 84 -4.20 5.72 -5.13
CA ALA A 84 -3.34 5.66 -3.95
C ALA A 84 -4.17 5.72 -2.66
N THR A 85 -5.19 6.59 -2.63
CA THR A 85 -6.11 6.72 -1.49
C THR A 85 -6.91 5.45 -1.28
N THR A 86 -7.49 4.88 -2.33
CA THR A 86 -8.30 3.66 -2.28
C THR A 86 -7.47 2.46 -1.83
N CYS A 87 -6.31 2.24 -2.44
CA CYS A 87 -5.44 1.11 -2.09
C CYS A 87 -4.89 1.24 -0.66
N GLY A 88 -4.39 2.41 -0.29
CA GLY A 88 -3.90 2.66 1.06
C GLY A 88 -4.99 2.48 2.12
N ALA A 89 -6.22 2.92 1.84
CA ALA A 89 -7.35 2.75 2.77
C ALA A 89 -7.76 1.28 2.93
N ILE A 90 -7.82 0.52 1.85
CA ILE A 90 -8.12 -0.92 1.88
C ILE A 90 -7.03 -1.69 2.63
N LEU A 91 -5.74 -1.43 2.34
CA LEU A 91 -4.61 -2.02 3.07
C LEU A 91 -4.72 -1.74 4.57
N THR A 92 -5.02 -0.50 4.94
CA THR A 92 -5.19 -0.11 6.34
C THR A 92 -6.33 -0.88 7.01
N SER A 93 -7.47 -0.98 6.33
CA SER A 93 -8.62 -1.76 6.82
C SER A 93 -8.27 -3.23 7.02
N VAL A 94 -7.48 -3.84 6.13
CA VAL A 94 -7.01 -5.23 6.27
C VAL A 94 -6.14 -5.37 7.53
N ILE A 95 -5.15 -4.49 7.72
CA ILE A 95 -4.27 -4.53 8.91
C ILE A 95 -5.08 -4.37 10.21
N LEU A 96 -6.04 -3.44 10.23
CA LEU A 96 -6.91 -3.22 11.38
C LEU A 96 -7.81 -4.43 11.69
N GLN A 97 -8.30 -5.13 10.66
CA GLN A 97 -9.14 -6.32 10.83
C GLN A 97 -8.35 -7.53 11.33
N LEU A 98 -7.13 -7.72 10.84
CA LEU A 98 -6.24 -8.79 11.30
C LEU A 98 -5.74 -8.57 12.74
N LYS A 99 -5.94 -7.37 13.31
CA LYS A 99 -5.48 -6.99 14.66
C LYS A 99 -3.98 -7.22 14.84
N GLU A 100 -3.22 -6.86 13.81
CA GLU A 100 -1.78 -7.11 13.75
C GLU A 100 -1.04 -6.34 14.84
N ALA A 101 0.00 -6.98 15.39
CA ALA A 101 0.80 -6.41 16.47
C ALA A 101 1.57 -5.17 16.00
N ALA A 102 1.83 -4.27 16.94
CA ALA A 102 2.67 -3.09 16.70
C ALA A 102 4.17 -3.42 16.64
N ASP A 103 4.57 -4.65 17.01
CA ASP A 103 5.94 -5.13 16.89
C ASP A 103 6.11 -5.83 15.54
N LEU A 104 6.92 -5.23 14.66
CA LEU A 104 7.07 -5.69 13.28
C LEU A 104 8.29 -6.59 13.16
N HIS A 105 8.09 -7.78 12.61
CA HIS A 105 9.16 -8.78 12.50
C HIS A 105 9.63 -9.02 11.07
N SER A 106 9.06 -8.34 10.07
CA SER A 106 9.44 -8.52 8.66
C SER A 106 9.38 -7.22 7.84
N PRO A 107 10.23 -7.09 6.80
CA PRO A 107 10.18 -5.94 5.88
C PRO A 107 8.85 -5.87 5.12
N HIS A 108 8.23 -7.01 4.81
CA HIS A 108 6.93 -7.12 4.17
C HIS A 108 5.82 -6.43 4.98
N GLN A 109 5.80 -6.70 6.28
CA GLN A 109 4.87 -6.07 7.21
C GLN A 109 5.16 -4.57 7.37
N ALA A 110 6.44 -4.19 7.51
CA ALA A 110 6.83 -2.79 7.60
C ALA A 110 6.40 -1.98 6.37
N MET A 111 6.53 -2.55 5.17
CA MET A 111 6.07 -1.94 3.93
C MET A 111 4.55 -1.71 3.92
N ALA A 112 3.76 -2.72 4.31
CA ALA A 112 2.31 -2.58 4.40
C ALA A 112 1.90 -1.48 5.41
N TYR A 113 2.64 -1.35 6.51
CA TYR A 113 2.42 -0.30 7.53
C TYR A 113 2.79 1.09 7.03
N LEU A 114 3.90 1.23 6.29
CA LEU A 114 4.30 2.50 5.66
C LEU A 114 3.29 2.97 4.60
N LEU A 115 2.75 2.03 3.80
CA LEU A 115 1.75 2.30 2.76
C LEU A 115 0.32 2.45 3.32
N SER A 116 0.12 2.12 4.58
CA SER A 116 -1.15 2.36 5.25
C SER A 116 -1.40 3.86 5.40
N ARG A 117 -2.66 4.22 5.64
CA ARG A 117 -3.15 5.58 5.85
C ARG A 117 -3.51 5.84 7.32
N ASP A 118 -3.05 4.98 8.23
CA ASP A 118 -3.16 5.16 9.68
C ASP A 118 -1.83 5.69 10.24
N VAL A 119 -1.90 6.78 11.00
CA VAL A 119 -0.71 7.48 11.51
C VAL A 119 0.10 6.60 12.46
N GLU A 120 -0.56 5.78 13.28
CA GLU A 120 0.13 4.88 14.22
C GLU A 120 0.88 3.80 13.46
N HIS A 121 0.26 3.21 12.43
CA HIS A 121 0.91 2.24 11.56
C HIS A 121 2.12 2.85 10.84
N GLN A 122 2.00 4.03 10.25
CA GLN A 122 3.11 4.71 9.58
C GLN A 122 4.28 5.00 10.53
N GLN A 123 3.99 5.40 11.77
CA GLN A 123 5.01 5.59 12.80
C GLN A 123 5.71 4.27 13.17
N VAL A 124 4.95 3.18 13.32
CA VAL A 124 5.48 1.84 13.58
C VAL A 124 6.40 1.39 12.42
N GLY A 125 5.95 1.53 11.17
CA GLY A 125 6.76 1.23 9.98
C GLY A 125 8.04 2.07 9.89
N THR A 126 7.94 3.36 10.19
CA THR A 126 9.10 4.27 10.24
C THR A 126 10.10 3.85 11.31
N ARG A 127 9.64 3.44 12.50
CA ARG A 127 10.53 2.92 13.56
C ARG A 127 11.25 1.66 13.11
N TRP A 128 10.57 0.77 12.41
CA TRP A 128 11.18 -0.43 11.86
C TRP A 128 12.30 -0.09 10.86
N VAL A 129 12.05 0.82 9.90
CA VAL A 129 13.07 1.25 8.93
C VAL A 129 14.28 1.88 9.64
N ARG A 130 14.06 2.66 10.70
CA ARG A 130 15.17 3.23 11.49
C ARG A 130 16.00 2.17 12.20
N ALA A 131 15.39 1.05 12.61
CA ALA A 131 16.07 -0.01 13.35
C ALA A 131 16.81 -0.99 12.42
N TYR A 132 16.24 -1.32 11.26
CA TYR A 132 16.73 -2.38 10.37
C TYR A 132 17.30 -1.88 9.04
N GLY A 133 17.14 -0.58 8.74
CA GLY A 133 17.65 0.04 7.53
C GLY A 133 16.71 -0.06 6.32
N VAL A 134 16.99 0.78 5.33
CA VAL A 134 16.20 0.88 4.09
C VAL A 134 16.48 -0.28 3.12
N ASP A 135 17.68 -0.88 3.17
CA ASP A 135 18.08 -1.97 2.26
C ASP A 135 17.19 -3.20 2.41
N ALA A 136 16.77 -3.53 3.64
CA ALA A 136 15.87 -4.63 3.91
C ALA A 136 14.47 -4.38 3.32
N LEU A 137 14.03 -3.12 3.29
CA LEU A 137 12.78 -2.72 2.65
C LEU A 137 12.90 -2.82 1.13
N GLN A 138 14.01 -2.32 0.56
CA GLN A 138 14.29 -2.40 -0.88
C GLN A 138 14.31 -3.85 -1.39
N GLY A 139 14.98 -4.76 -0.68
CA GLY A 139 15.07 -6.18 -1.05
C GLY A 139 13.73 -6.91 -1.00
N ALA A 140 12.80 -6.52 -0.10
CA ALA A 140 11.45 -7.06 -0.12
C ALA A 140 10.62 -6.47 -1.27
N MET A 141 10.72 -5.15 -1.46
CA MET A 141 9.99 -4.40 -2.48
C MET A 141 10.35 -4.83 -3.91
N SER A 142 11.59 -5.27 -4.15
CA SER A 142 12.04 -5.76 -5.46
C SER A 142 11.37 -7.07 -5.91
N THR A 143 10.49 -7.64 -5.09
CA THR A 143 9.68 -8.81 -5.45
C THR A 143 8.18 -8.51 -5.48
N LEU A 144 7.79 -7.23 -5.25
CA LEU A 144 6.42 -6.79 -5.00
C LEU A 144 6.12 -5.52 -5.83
N PRO A 145 5.80 -5.68 -7.12
CA PRO A 145 5.64 -4.55 -8.04
C PRO A 145 4.43 -3.66 -7.70
N GLY A 146 3.35 -4.22 -7.16
CA GLY A 146 2.19 -3.44 -6.72
C GLY A 146 2.53 -2.48 -5.58
N PHE A 147 3.25 -2.95 -4.57
CA PHE A 147 3.70 -2.16 -3.43
C PHE A 147 4.73 -1.14 -3.87
N ALA A 148 5.69 -1.51 -4.73
CA ALA A 148 6.64 -0.56 -5.30
C ALA A 148 5.93 0.57 -6.07
N PHE A 149 4.93 0.22 -6.88
CA PHE A 149 4.13 1.20 -7.62
C PHE A 149 3.30 2.11 -6.69
N LEU A 150 2.62 1.55 -5.69
CA LEU A 150 1.88 2.34 -4.71
C LEU A 150 2.82 3.27 -3.92
N PHE A 151 4.01 2.80 -3.60
CA PHE A 151 5.04 3.61 -2.96
C PHE A 151 5.46 4.80 -3.85
N LEU A 152 5.66 4.59 -5.16
CA LEU A 152 5.90 5.70 -6.10
C LEU A 152 4.78 6.73 -6.12
N THR A 153 3.51 6.31 -5.98
CA THR A 153 2.38 7.26 -5.93
C THR A 153 2.29 8.02 -4.60
N ALA A 154 2.82 7.47 -3.52
CA ALA A 154 2.73 8.04 -2.18
C ALA A 154 3.87 9.01 -1.84
N TYR A 155 5.04 8.89 -2.50
CA TYR A 155 6.23 9.69 -2.21
C TYR A 155 6.54 10.69 -3.32
N ALA A 156 7.13 11.83 -2.95
CA ALA A 156 7.45 12.90 -3.87
C ALA A 156 8.45 12.45 -4.95
N ASN A 157 8.29 13.00 -6.16
CA ASN A 157 9.06 12.60 -7.33
C ASN A 157 10.58 12.79 -7.21
N ASP A 158 11.12 13.50 -6.21
CA ASP A 158 12.56 13.77 -6.06
C ASP A 158 13.16 13.25 -4.74
N SER A 159 12.52 12.28 -4.08
CA SER A 159 13.05 11.67 -2.85
C SER A 159 13.89 10.41 -3.13
N ALA A 160 14.84 10.09 -2.24
CA ALA A 160 15.64 8.86 -2.33
C ALA A 160 14.75 7.61 -2.33
N GLU A 161 13.66 7.64 -1.58
CA GLU A 161 12.68 6.57 -1.50
C GLU A 161 11.92 6.39 -2.82
N SER A 162 11.68 7.47 -3.57
CA SER A 162 11.09 7.40 -4.92
C SER A 162 12.05 6.77 -5.95
N PHE A 163 13.36 7.05 -5.87
CA PHE A 163 14.36 6.33 -6.67
C PHE A 163 14.40 4.84 -6.32
N MET A 164 14.50 4.51 -5.04
CA MET A 164 14.48 3.13 -4.55
C MET A 164 13.25 2.36 -5.02
N ALA A 165 12.05 2.95 -4.89
CA ALA A 165 10.81 2.31 -5.29
C ALA A 165 10.73 2.08 -6.81
N ARG A 166 11.26 2.99 -7.63
CA ARG A 166 11.36 2.83 -9.08
C ARG A 166 12.25 1.66 -9.45
N ASP A 167 13.43 1.59 -8.85
CA ASP A 167 14.39 0.53 -9.14
C ASP A 167 13.83 -0.84 -8.69
N ALA A 168 13.20 -0.89 -7.51
CA ALA A 168 12.51 -2.08 -7.01
C ALA A 168 11.34 -2.50 -7.92
N PHE A 169 10.55 -1.54 -8.44
CA PHE A 169 9.46 -1.83 -9.37
C PHE A 169 9.98 -2.49 -10.65
N PHE A 170 11.04 -1.96 -11.25
CA PHE A 170 11.63 -2.56 -12.44
C PHE A 170 12.27 -3.92 -12.15
N ALA A 171 12.98 -4.06 -11.03
CA ALA A 171 13.53 -5.35 -10.61
C ALA A 171 12.43 -6.43 -10.50
N ALA A 172 11.32 -6.08 -9.84
CA ALA A 172 10.18 -6.98 -9.67
C ALA A 172 9.51 -7.37 -11.00
N LEU A 173 9.36 -6.44 -11.94
CA LEU A 173 8.79 -6.73 -13.26
C LEU A 173 9.70 -7.55 -14.16
N LEU A 174 11.01 -7.34 -14.06
CA LEU A 174 12.01 -8.01 -14.89
C LEU A 174 12.48 -9.35 -14.28
N GLY A 175 12.19 -9.59 -13.00
CA GLY A 175 12.59 -10.79 -12.28
C GLY A 175 14.09 -10.86 -12.00
N VAL A 176 14.72 -9.73 -11.69
CA VAL A 176 16.18 -9.57 -11.49
C VAL A 176 16.53 -9.08 -10.08
#